data_AF-A0A4R3MMT4-F1
#
_entry.id   AF-A0A4R3MMT4-F1
#
_cell.length_a   1.000
_cell.length_b   1.000
_cell.length_c   1.000
_cell.angle_alpha   90.00
_cell.angle_beta   90.00
_cell.angle_gamma   90.00
#
_symmetry.space_group_name_H-M   'P 1'
#
loop_
_entity.id
_entity.type
_entity.pdbx_description
1 polymer ?
#
loop_
_entity_poly.entity_id
_entity_poly.type
_entity_poly.pdbx_seq_one_letter_code
_entity_poly.pdbx_strand_id
1 'polypeptide(L)'
;MKKFIVGITFLSLSVILYCTIHVIAVMHMPRITSWSGSRYYLAIKATNGTLPFYISIIMGIVGLLLISSEIYNEYAIKNRI
;
A
#
# COMPACT_ATOMS: atom_id res chain seq x y z
N MET A 1 17.91 -11.57 4.78
CA MET A 1 17.01 -11.21 5.90
C MET A 1 16.77 -9.72 6.17
N LYS A 2 17.76 -8.81 6.27
CA LYS A 2 17.51 -7.40 6.68
C LYS A 2 16.53 -6.66 5.76
N LYS A 3 16.70 -6.78 4.43
CA LYS A 3 15.81 -6.14 3.44
C LYS A 3 14.40 -6.73 3.47
N PHE A 4 14.29 -8.03 3.74
CA PHE A 4 13.00 -8.72 3.86
C PHE A 4 12.18 -8.17 5.03
N ILE A 5 12.79 -7.99 6.21
CA ILE A 5 12.12 -7.41 7.38
C ILE A 5 11.67 -5.98 7.09
N VAL A 6 12.55 -5.14 6.53
CA VAL A 6 12.20 -3.77 6.14
C VAL A 6 11.05 -3.77 5.12
N GLY A 7 11.10 -4.65 4.12
CA GLY A 7 10.07 -4.78 3.11
C GLY A 7 8.71 -5.16 3.70
N ILE A 8 8.67 -6.12 4.63
CA ILE A 8 7.44 -6.50 5.36
C ILE A 8 6.91 -5.32 6.18
N THR A 9 7.77 -4.57 6.86
CA THR A 9 7.36 -3.40 7.64
C THR A 9 6.73 -2.34 6.73
N PHE A 10 7.37 -2.01 5.60
CA PHE A 10 6.83 -1.07 4.62
C PHE A 10 5.49 -1.52 4.05
N LEU A 11 5.36 -2.81 3.73
CA LEU A 11 4.13 -3.38 3.19
C LEU A 11 3.00 -3.37 4.23
N SER A 12 3.30 -3.74 5.47
CA SER A 12 2.34 -3.67 6.58
C SER A 12 1.84 -2.25 6.83
N LEU A 13 2.76 -1.28 6.89
CA LEU A 13 2.41 0.13 7.06
C LEU A 13 1.60 0.69 5.89
N SER A 14 1.93 0.29 4.65
CA SER A 14 1.17 0.63 3.45
C SER A 14 -0.27 0.15 3.56
N VAL A 15 -0.49 -1.12 3.96
CA VAL A 15 -1.84 -1.69 4.13
C VAL A 15 -2.61 -0.97 5.22
N ILE A 16 -2.00 -0.72 6.39
CA ILE A 16 -2.66 -0.01 7.49
C ILE A 16 -3.07 1.40 7.05
N LEU A 17 -2.18 2.13 6.39
CA LEU A 17 -2.43 3.48 5.90
C LEU A 17 -3.56 3.48 4.85
N TYR A 18 -3.49 2.58 3.86
CA TYR A 18 -4.52 2.44 2.84
C TYR A 18 -5.89 2.12 3.46
N CYS A 19 -5.97 1.15 4.37
CA CYS A 19 -7.20 0.77 5.05
C CYS A 19 -7.78 1.94 5.86
N THR A 20 -6.93 2.71 6.54
CA THR A 20 -7.37 3.90 7.30
C THR A 20 -8.01 4.94 6.38
N ILE A 21 -7.37 5.24 5.25
CA ILE A 21 -7.90 6.18 4.26
C ILE A 21 -9.19 5.65 3.64
N HIS A 22 -9.25 4.36 3.36
CA HIS A 22 -10.45 3.71 2.83
C HIS A 22 -11.62 3.86 3.80
N VAL A 23 -11.42 3.55 5.09
CA VAL A 23 -12.45 3.71 6.12
C VAL A 23 -12.89 5.17 6.23
N ILE A 24 -11.97 6.12 6.23
CA ILE A 24 -12.28 7.56 6.24
C ILE A 24 -13.14 7.96 5.02
N ALA A 25 -12.79 7.49 3.82
CA ALA A 25 -13.53 7.76 2.60
C ALA A 25 -14.95 7.15 2.63
N VAL A 26 -15.08 5.92 3.15
CA VAL A 26 -16.37 5.23 3.32
C VAL A 26 -17.26 5.96 4.33
N MET A 27 -16.71 6.37 5.47
CA MET A 27 -17.44 7.13 6.48
C MET A 27 -17.90 8.51 5.99
N HIS A 28 -17.17 9.12 5.04
CA HIS A 28 -17.54 10.40 4.44
C HIS A 28 -18.78 10.31 3.53
N MET A 29 -19.03 9.15 2.91
CA MET A 29 -20.17 8.93 2.02
C MET A 29 -21.00 7.70 2.43
N PRO A 30 -21.62 7.71 3.63
CA PRO A 30 -22.22 6.52 4.24
C PRO A 30 -23.46 5.97 3.49
N ARG A 31 -24.03 6.77 2.58
CA ARG A 31 -25.20 6.38 1.78
C ARG A 31 -24.84 5.80 0.40
N ILE A 32 -23.56 5.68 0.09
CA ILE A 32 -23.10 5.09 -1.18
C ILE A 32 -22.92 3.58 -1.01
N THR A 33 -23.68 2.81 -1.79
CA THR A 33 -23.61 1.34 -1.83
C THR A 33 -22.71 0.83 -2.96
N SER A 34 -22.38 1.67 -3.94
CA SER A 34 -21.53 1.33 -5.08
C SER A 34 -20.36 2.31 -5.24
N TRP A 35 -19.14 1.78 -5.19
CA TRP A 35 -17.92 2.58 -5.36
C TRP A 35 -17.45 2.53 -6.81
N SER A 36 -17.77 3.57 -7.59
CA SER A 36 -17.06 3.84 -8.85
C SER A 36 -15.73 4.55 -8.53
N GLY A 37 -14.66 4.27 -9.26
CA GLY A 37 -13.33 4.87 -9.02
C GLY A 37 -13.33 6.41 -8.90
N SER A 38 -14.17 7.10 -9.68
CA SER A 38 -14.34 8.56 -9.59
C SER A 38 -14.92 9.03 -8.26
N ARG A 39 -16.01 8.38 -7.77
CA ARG A 39 -16.63 8.68 -6.47
C ARG A 39 -15.69 8.41 -5.30
N TYR A 40 -14.96 7.30 -5.36
CA TYR A 40 -13.96 6.98 -4.34
C TYR A 40 -12.86 8.04 -4.26
N TYR A 41 -12.34 8.46 -5.41
CA TYR A 41 -11.32 9.50 -5.47
C TYR A 41 -11.84 10.87 -5.01
N LEU A 42 -13.09 11.21 -5.33
CA LEU A 42 -13.75 12.41 -4.81
C LEU A 42 -13.86 12.39 -3.28
N ALA A 43 -14.24 11.25 -2.70
CA ALA A 43 -14.30 11.09 -1.24
C ALA A 43 -12.92 11.27 -0.59
N ILE A 44 -11.89 10.60 -1.13
CA ILE A 44 -10.50 10.77 -0.66
C ILE A 44 -10.06 12.23 -0.73
N LYS A 45 -10.35 12.91 -1.84
CA LYS A 45 -9.99 14.33 -2.02
C LYS A 45 -10.72 15.22 -1.01
N ALA A 46 -12.01 14.96 -0.77
CA ALA A 46 -12.82 15.70 0.19
C ALA A 46 -12.33 15.51 1.64
N THR A 47 -11.75 14.36 1.98
CA THR A 47 -11.18 14.09 3.30
C THR A 47 -9.69 14.43 3.41
N ASN A 48 -9.12 15.17 2.46
CA ASN A 48 -7.68 15.46 2.37
C ASN A 48 -6.78 14.21 2.37
N GLY A 49 -7.34 13.05 1.98
CA GLY A 49 -6.66 11.75 1.98
C GLY A 49 -5.76 11.52 0.75
N THR A 50 -5.71 12.46 -0.20
CA THR A 50 -5.01 12.27 -1.49
C THR A 50 -3.52 12.00 -1.31
N LEU A 51 -2.83 12.81 -0.51
CA LEU A 51 -1.41 12.64 -0.24
C LEU A 51 -1.12 11.29 0.48
N PRO A 52 -1.75 10.99 1.62
CA PRO A 52 -1.50 9.72 2.31
C PRO A 52 -1.91 8.51 1.45
N PHE A 53 -2.87 8.65 0.52
CA PHE A 53 -3.22 7.60 -0.43
C PHE A 53 -2.07 7.26 -1.37
N TYR A 54 -1.46 8.25 -2.02
CA TYR A 54 -0.29 8.01 -2.87
C TYR A 54 0.91 7.50 -2.07
N ILE A 55 1.13 8.01 -0.85
CA ILE A 55 2.18 7.51 0.03
C ILE A 55 1.96 6.02 0.34
N SER A 56 0.73 5.60 0.64
CA SER A 56 0.42 4.19 0.90
C SER A 56 0.78 3.29 -0.28
N ILE A 57 0.47 3.72 -1.52
CA ILE A 57 0.80 2.97 -2.74
C ILE A 57 2.30 2.87 -2.93
N ILE A 58 3.02 4.00 -2.82
CA ILE A 58 4.48 4.04 -2.99
C ILE A 58 5.16 3.15 -1.96
N MET A 59 4.75 3.22 -0.69
CA MET A 59 5.28 2.37 0.37
C MET A 59 5.03 0.89 0.08
N GLY A 60 3.87 0.52 -0.45
CA GLY A 60 3.54 -0.86 -0.82
C GLY A 60 4.43 -1.38 -1.95
N ILE A 61 4.64 -0.57 -2.99
CA ILE A 61 5.54 -0.90 -4.11
C ILE A 61 6.98 -1.08 -3.61
N VAL A 62 7.49 -0.14 -2.79
CA VAL A 62 8.84 -0.24 -2.21
C VAL A 62 8.97 -1.50 -1.34
N GLY A 63 7.97 -1.80 -0.51
CA GLY A 63 7.95 -3.00 0.31
C GLY A 63 8.02 -4.28 -0.51
N LEU A 64 7.20 -4.38 -1.57
CA LEU A 64 7.21 -5.51 -2.50
C LEU A 64 8.56 -5.67 -3.22
N LEU A 65 9.15 -4.57 -3.70
CA LEU A 65 10.45 -4.59 -4.37
C LEU A 65 11.56 -5.08 -3.43
N LEU A 66 11.58 -4.62 -2.17
CA LEU A 66 12.56 -5.07 -1.18
C LEU A 66 12.43 -6.57 -0.89
N ILE A 67 11.21 -7.06 -0.68
CA ILE A 67 10.94 -8.49 -0.46
C ILE A 67 11.40 -9.31 -1.68
N SER A 68 10.98 -8.89 -2.87
CA SER A 68 11.28 -9.61 -4.12
C SER A 68 12.78 -9.63 -4.41
N SER A 69 13.49 -8.52 -4.15
CA SER A 69 14.94 -8.44 -4.32
C SER A 69 15.69 -9.38 -3.38
N GLU A 70 15.22 -9.54 -2.13
CA GLU A 70 15.85 -10.45 -1.18
C GLU A 70 15.62 -11.91 -1.58
N ILE A 71 14.38 -12.25 -1.95
CA ILE A 71 14.04 -13.60 -2.44
C ILE A 71 14.88 -13.95 -3.67
N TYR A 72 15.01 -13.02 -4.62
CA TYR A 72 15.84 -13.21 -5.81
C TYR A 72 17.32 -13.44 -5.44
N ASN A 73 17.88 -12.64 -4.52
CA ASN A 73 19.27 -12.83 -4.09
C ASN A 73 19.47 -14.19 -3.41
N GLU A 74 18.57 -14.62 -2.54
CA GLU A 74 18.65 -15.93 -1.89
C GLU A 74 18.55 -17.07 -2.92
N TYR A 75 17.68 -16.92 -3.92
CA TYR A 75 17.58 -17.86 -5.03
C TYR A 75 18.85 -17.90 -5.90
N ALA A 76 19.41 -16.75 -6.27
CA ALA A 76 20.62 -16.65 -7.07
C ALA A 76 21.82 -17.29 -6.35
N ILE A 77 22.01 -16.99 -5.06
CA ILE A 77 23.05 -17.59 -4.22
C ILE A 77 22.89 -19.11 -4.15
N LYS A 78 21.66 -19.60 -3.93
CA LYS A 78 21.38 -21.04 -3.86
C LYS A 78 21.71 -21.77 -5.16
N ASN A 79 21.52 -21.12 -6.31
CA ASN A 79 21.70 -21.73 -7.63
C ASN A 79 23.01 -21.35 -8.33
N ARG A 80 23.91 -20.59 -7.67
CA ARG A 80 25.17 -20.07 -8.25
C ARG A 80 24.99 -19.42 -9.63
N ILE A 81 23.96 -18.59 -9.76
CA ILE A 81 23.72 -17.76 -10.96
C ILE A 81 24.23 -16.36 -10.67
#